data_AF-A0A382UJY6-F1
#
_entry.id   AF-A0A382UJY6-F1
#
_cell.length_a   1.000
_cell.length_b   1.000
_cell.length_c   1.000
_cell.angle_alpha   90.00
_cell.angle_beta   90.00
_cell.angle_gamma   90.00
#
_symmetry.space_group_name_H-M   'P 1'
#
loop_
_entity.id
_entity.type
_entity.pdbx_description
1 polymer ?
#
loop_
_entity_poly.entity_id
_entity_poly.type
_entity_poly.pdbx_seq_one_letter_code
_entity_poly.pdbx_strand_id
1 'polypeptide(L)'
;MFEDLRQAFREAVDNFKDELSRADLPEEANDLLRRMRREAADTRADIARLKKEIPDTARKAEKEKEEGKTCRRREKMAVGIDDSKTAELAREFAEKHEHRHSVLEQKLVVLQEELEMRRSEFADMIEAIKTAEISRDTLTATASRTSARNSIEDVDELFSELDRIVDDIGKEDSRREASRQADNMMKDGGQNAPEEKSESQSIDVDARLEALKHAMDDKD
;
A
#
# COMPACT_ATOMS: atom_id res chain seq x y z
N MET A 1 -14.77 -7.11 -21.97
CA MET A 1 -14.86 -6.01 -20.97
C MET A 1 -14.46 -6.47 -19.57
N PHE A 2 -15.13 -7.47 -18.97
CA PHE A 2 -14.77 -7.97 -17.63
C PHE A 2 -13.62 -9.00 -17.65
N GLU A 3 -13.50 -9.80 -18.71
CA GLU A 3 -12.29 -10.60 -18.96
C GLU A 3 -11.05 -9.73 -19.17
N ASP A 4 -11.21 -8.58 -19.85
CA ASP A 4 -10.16 -7.57 -19.96
C ASP A 4 -9.77 -7.00 -18.59
N LEU A 5 -10.72 -6.88 -17.66
CA LEU A 5 -10.45 -6.41 -16.29
C LEU A 5 -9.69 -7.46 -15.47
N ARG A 6 -10.07 -8.75 -15.57
CA ARG A 6 -9.34 -9.86 -14.93
C ARG A 6 -7.95 -10.05 -15.53
N GLN A 7 -7.83 -9.85 -16.84
CA GLN A 7 -6.56 -9.93 -17.53
C GLN A 7 -5.67 -8.75 -17.13
N ALA A 8 -6.21 -7.53 -17.11
CA ALA A 8 -5.49 -6.36 -16.60
C ALA A 8 -5.10 -6.51 -15.12
N PHE A 9 -5.94 -7.13 -14.28
CA PHE A 9 -5.61 -7.39 -12.88
C PHE A 9 -4.52 -8.45 -12.74
N ARG A 10 -4.56 -9.55 -13.51
CA ARG A 10 -3.49 -10.56 -13.52
C ARG A 10 -2.19 -9.99 -14.04
N GLU A 11 -2.24 -9.23 -15.13
CA GLU A 11 -1.08 -8.58 -15.73
C GLU A 11 -0.49 -7.53 -14.77
N ALA A 12 -1.32 -6.78 -14.03
CA ALA A 12 -0.87 -5.90 -12.98
C ALA A 12 -0.22 -6.65 -11.80
N VAL A 13 -0.76 -7.81 -11.42
CA VAL A 13 -0.18 -8.67 -10.36
C VAL A 13 1.14 -9.30 -10.80
N ASP A 14 1.27 -9.68 -12.07
CA ASP A 14 2.49 -10.29 -12.58
C ASP A 14 3.57 -9.23 -12.81
N ASN A 15 3.22 -8.06 -13.35
CA ASN A 15 4.13 -6.89 -13.37
C ASN A 15 4.55 -6.50 -11.96
N PHE A 16 3.64 -6.55 -10.98
CA PHE A 16 3.99 -6.27 -9.59
C PHE A 16 5.03 -7.21 -9.02
N LYS A 17 4.91 -8.52 -9.29
CA LYS A 17 5.91 -9.52 -8.86
C LYS A 17 7.27 -9.25 -9.50
N ASP A 18 7.26 -8.86 -10.77
CA ASP A 18 8.48 -8.56 -11.52
C ASP A 18 9.13 -7.24 -11.02
N GLU A 19 8.36 -6.19 -10.76
CA GLU A 19 8.86 -4.91 -10.25
C GLU A 19 9.35 -5.03 -8.78
N LEU A 20 8.64 -5.79 -7.93
CA LEU A 20 9.09 -6.07 -6.56
C LEU A 20 10.40 -6.84 -6.50
N SER A 21 10.73 -7.59 -7.56
CA SER A 21 12.00 -8.31 -7.65
C SER A 21 13.17 -7.43 -8.10
N ARG A 22 12.91 -6.20 -8.58
CA ARG A 22 13.90 -5.33 -9.24
C ARG A 22 14.34 -4.09 -8.47
N ALA A 23 13.59 -3.57 -7.49
CA ALA A 23 13.98 -2.33 -6.79
C ALA A 23 13.49 -2.22 -5.34
N ASP A 24 14.29 -1.57 -4.50
CA ASP A 24 14.04 -1.16 -3.11
C ASP A 24 12.90 -0.14 -2.96
N LEU A 25 11.67 -0.45 -3.38
CA LEU A 25 10.54 0.47 -3.25
C LEU A 25 9.34 -0.16 -2.52
N PRO A 26 9.43 -0.30 -1.18
CA PRO A 26 8.29 -0.71 -0.35
C PRO A 26 7.06 0.20 -0.50
N GLU A 27 7.21 1.44 -0.98
CA GLU A 27 6.11 2.41 -1.11
C GLU A 27 5.14 2.07 -2.27
N GLU A 28 5.65 1.69 -3.44
CA GLU A 28 4.85 1.26 -4.59
C GLU A 28 4.10 -0.05 -4.30
N ALA A 29 4.75 -0.95 -3.56
CA ALA A 29 4.16 -2.17 -3.01
C ALA A 29 2.95 -1.89 -2.11
N ASN A 30 3.10 -0.94 -1.20
CA ASN A 30 2.04 -0.51 -0.30
C ASN A 30 0.90 0.18 -1.06
N ASP A 31 1.22 0.95 -2.09
CA ASP A 31 0.25 1.67 -2.89
C ASP A 31 -0.61 0.72 -3.74
N LEU A 32 -0.02 -0.32 -4.33
CA LEU A 32 -0.79 -1.35 -5.02
C LEU A 32 -1.69 -2.11 -4.05
N LEU A 33 -1.17 -2.57 -2.90
CA LEU A 33 -1.97 -3.24 -1.88
C LEU A 33 -3.15 -2.37 -1.42
N ARG A 34 -2.96 -1.05 -1.31
CA ARG A 34 -4.05 -0.11 -1.01
C ARG A 34 -5.09 -0.03 -2.12
N ARG A 35 -4.69 -0.10 -3.40
CA ARG A 35 -5.64 -0.16 -4.54
C ARG A 35 -6.41 -1.48 -4.55
N MET A 36 -5.73 -2.61 -4.38
CA MET A 36 -6.37 -3.94 -4.32
C MET A 36 -7.41 -4.01 -3.19
N ARG A 37 -7.08 -3.51 -1.99
CA ARG A 37 -8.03 -3.47 -0.87
C ARG A 37 -9.24 -2.56 -1.14
N ARG A 38 -9.05 -1.45 -1.86
CA ARG A 38 -10.17 -0.58 -2.28
C ARG A 38 -11.09 -1.29 -3.26
N GLU A 39 -10.54 -1.92 -4.28
CA GLU A 39 -11.31 -2.68 -5.26
C GLU A 39 -12.08 -3.86 -4.62
N ALA A 40 -11.47 -4.56 -3.67
CA ALA A 40 -12.15 -5.58 -2.89
C ALA A 40 -13.29 -4.99 -2.03
N ALA A 41 -13.10 -3.80 -1.45
CA ALA A 41 -14.13 -3.11 -0.68
C ALA A 41 -15.31 -2.67 -1.58
N ASP A 42 -15.03 -2.16 -2.78
CA ASP A 42 -16.04 -1.79 -3.77
C ASP A 42 -16.84 -3.03 -4.23
N THR A 43 -16.15 -4.13 -4.54
CA THR A 43 -16.78 -5.41 -4.89
C THR A 43 -17.66 -5.93 -3.74
N ARG A 44 -17.22 -5.78 -2.50
CA ARG A 44 -18.02 -6.15 -1.32
C ARG A 44 -19.27 -5.27 -1.19
N ALA A 45 -19.17 -3.97 -1.50
CA ALA A 45 -20.31 -3.06 -1.51
C ALA A 45 -21.31 -3.45 -2.62
N ASP A 46 -20.82 -3.84 -3.80
CA ASP A 46 -21.66 -4.36 -4.89
C ASP A 46 -22.41 -5.62 -4.47
N ILE A 47 -21.73 -6.59 -3.83
CA ILE A 47 -22.37 -7.79 -3.28
C ILE A 47 -23.50 -7.42 -2.29
N ALA A 48 -23.25 -6.44 -1.41
CA ALA A 48 -24.26 -5.99 -0.45
C ALA A 48 -25.46 -5.33 -1.14
N ARG A 49 -25.23 -4.53 -2.19
CA ARG A 49 -26.28 -3.94 -3.02
C ARG A 49 -27.12 -5.04 -3.69
N LEU A 50 -26.48 -6.00 -4.35
CA LEU A 50 -27.16 -7.11 -5.04
C LEU A 50 -28.00 -7.96 -4.06
N LYS A 51 -27.46 -8.26 -2.87
CA LYS A 51 -28.20 -8.95 -1.80
C LYS A 51 -29.46 -8.23 -1.35
N LYS A 52 -29.51 -6.90 -1.48
CA LYS A 52 -30.71 -6.09 -1.19
C LYS A 52 -31.64 -5.99 -2.40
N GLU A 53 -31.10 -5.86 -3.60
CA GLU A 53 -31.89 -5.68 -4.82
C GLU A 53 -32.67 -6.95 -5.23
N ILE A 54 -32.08 -8.14 -5.04
CA ILE A 54 -32.73 -9.41 -5.35
C ILE A 54 -34.08 -9.58 -4.62
N PRO A 55 -34.17 -9.49 -3.27
CA PRO A 55 -35.45 -9.66 -2.58
C PRO A 55 -36.45 -8.56 -2.93
N ASP A 56 -36.01 -7.33 -3.19
CA ASP A 56 -36.89 -6.25 -3.60
C ASP A 56 -37.45 -6.48 -5.01
N THR A 57 -36.64 -6.99 -5.93
CA THR A 57 -37.08 -7.38 -7.29
C THR A 57 -38.02 -8.59 -7.23
N ALA A 58 -37.77 -9.55 -6.35
CA ALA A 58 -38.62 -10.72 -6.15
C ALA A 58 -40.01 -10.33 -5.62
N ARG A 59 -40.07 -9.40 -4.67
CA ARG A 59 -41.35 -8.84 -4.19
C ARG A 59 -42.12 -8.13 -5.30
N LYS A 60 -41.43 -7.37 -6.16
CA LYS A 60 -42.06 -6.71 -7.32
C LYS A 60 -42.60 -7.74 -8.31
N ALA A 61 -41.85 -8.80 -8.60
CA ALA A 61 -42.30 -9.87 -9.48
C ALA A 61 -43.58 -10.51 -8.93
N GLU A 62 -43.57 -10.94 -7.67
CA GLU A 62 -44.75 -11.57 -7.07
C GLU A 62 -45.96 -10.63 -7.02
N LYS A 63 -45.74 -9.33 -6.82
CA LYS A 63 -46.81 -8.33 -6.90
C LYS A 63 -47.43 -8.26 -8.30
N GLU A 64 -46.61 -8.14 -9.35
CA GLU A 64 -47.09 -8.10 -10.74
C GLU A 64 -47.85 -9.38 -11.10
N LYS A 65 -47.38 -10.54 -10.62
CA LYS A 65 -48.06 -11.83 -10.79
C LYS A 65 -49.45 -11.85 -10.15
N GLU A 66 -49.59 -11.37 -8.92
CA GLU A 66 -50.88 -11.30 -8.23
C GLU A 66 -51.84 -10.28 -8.87
N GLU A 67 -51.31 -9.15 -9.35
CA GLU A 67 -52.09 -8.17 -10.13
C GLU A 67 -52.57 -8.79 -11.45
N GLY A 68 -51.71 -9.51 -12.18
CA GLY A 68 -52.07 -10.25 -13.39
C GLY A 68 -53.17 -11.29 -13.14
N LYS A 69 -53.04 -12.11 -12.10
CA LYS A 69 -54.08 -13.06 -11.68
C LYS A 69 -55.40 -12.37 -11.37
N THR A 70 -55.35 -11.20 -10.72
CA THR A 70 -56.54 -10.41 -10.39
C THR A 70 -57.24 -9.91 -11.66
N CYS A 71 -56.48 -9.42 -12.64
CA CYS A 71 -57.01 -9.02 -13.93
C CYS A 71 -57.61 -10.21 -14.71
N ARG A 72 -56.97 -11.39 -14.73
CA ARG A 72 -57.55 -12.61 -15.33
C ARG A 72 -58.85 -13.05 -14.67
N ARG A 73 -58.96 -12.93 -13.34
CA ARG A 73 -60.23 -13.20 -12.64
C ARG A 73 -61.32 -12.21 -13.06
N ARG A 74 -60.99 -10.92 -13.18
CA ARG A 74 -61.92 -9.87 -13.62
C ARG A 74 -62.38 -10.06 -15.06
N GLU A 75 -61.47 -10.43 -15.96
CA GLU A 75 -61.77 -10.80 -17.34
C GLU A 75 -62.82 -11.92 -17.37
N LYS A 76 -62.58 -13.03 -16.65
CA LYS A 76 -63.53 -14.16 -16.58
C LYS A 76 -64.90 -13.77 -16.03
N MET A 77 -64.94 -12.92 -14.99
CA MET A 77 -66.19 -12.42 -14.42
C MET A 77 -66.96 -11.55 -15.42
N ALA A 78 -66.28 -10.67 -16.14
CA ALA A 78 -66.88 -9.79 -17.14
C ALA A 78 -67.44 -10.58 -18.33
N VAL A 79 -66.70 -11.58 -18.81
CA VAL A 79 -67.20 -12.52 -19.83
C VAL A 79 -68.46 -13.23 -19.35
N GLY A 80 -68.51 -13.65 -18.08
CA GLY A 80 -69.68 -14.34 -17.51
C GLY A 80 -70.95 -13.49 -17.40
N ILE A 81 -70.87 -12.17 -17.57
CA ILE A 81 -72.01 -11.24 -17.56
C ILE A 81 -72.17 -10.49 -18.89
N ASP A 82 -71.52 -10.97 -19.95
CA ASP A 82 -71.52 -10.37 -21.30
C ASP A 82 -71.01 -8.90 -21.36
N ASP A 83 -70.18 -8.48 -20.39
CA ASP A 83 -69.50 -7.17 -20.42
C ASP A 83 -68.18 -7.27 -21.21
N SER A 84 -68.30 -7.21 -22.53
CA SER A 84 -67.17 -7.31 -23.47
C SER A 84 -66.10 -6.24 -23.26
N LYS A 85 -66.48 -4.99 -22.98
CA LYS A 85 -65.53 -3.89 -22.80
C LYS A 85 -64.67 -4.08 -21.56
N THR A 86 -65.28 -4.47 -20.44
CA THR A 86 -64.53 -4.74 -19.21
C THR A 86 -63.66 -5.99 -19.37
N ALA A 87 -64.13 -7.01 -20.08
CA ALA A 87 -63.35 -8.21 -20.36
C ALA A 87 -62.09 -7.88 -21.18
N GLU A 88 -62.23 -7.10 -22.27
CA GLU A 88 -61.11 -6.68 -23.11
C GLU A 88 -60.09 -5.86 -22.33
N LEU A 89 -60.53 -4.87 -21.55
CA LEU A 89 -59.64 -4.05 -20.74
C LEU A 89 -58.91 -4.89 -19.68
N ALA A 90 -59.62 -5.79 -18.99
CA ALA A 90 -59.03 -6.67 -17.99
C ALA A 90 -57.97 -7.59 -18.61
N ARG A 91 -58.21 -8.10 -19.81
CA ARG A 91 -57.25 -8.90 -20.59
C ARG A 91 -55.98 -8.10 -20.91
N GLU A 92 -56.11 -6.89 -21.45
CA GLU A 92 -54.95 -6.04 -21.77
C GLU A 92 -54.09 -5.73 -20.56
N PHE A 93 -54.71 -5.44 -19.41
CA PHE A 93 -53.98 -5.23 -18.16
C PHE A 93 -53.32 -6.51 -17.66
N ALA A 94 -53.99 -7.67 -17.76
CA ALA A 94 -53.42 -8.95 -17.40
C ALA A 94 -52.15 -9.24 -18.23
N GLU A 95 -52.20 -9.05 -19.54
CA GLU A 95 -51.06 -9.25 -20.44
C GLU A 95 -49.89 -8.32 -20.09
N LYS A 96 -50.16 -7.06 -19.76
CA LYS A 96 -49.12 -6.12 -19.30
C LYS A 96 -48.46 -6.57 -18.00
N HIS A 97 -49.23 -7.02 -17.01
CA HIS A 97 -48.71 -7.53 -15.75
C HIS A 97 -47.91 -8.83 -15.93
N GLU A 98 -48.40 -9.75 -16.77
CA GLU A 98 -47.70 -10.99 -17.13
C GLU A 98 -46.36 -10.70 -17.83
N HIS A 99 -46.34 -9.72 -18.74
CA HIS A 99 -45.11 -9.29 -19.39
C HIS A 99 -44.11 -8.69 -18.40
N ARG A 100 -44.55 -7.77 -17.52
CA ARG A 100 -43.68 -7.19 -16.47
C ARG A 100 -43.16 -8.26 -15.51
N HIS A 101 -44.00 -9.22 -15.12
CA HIS A 101 -43.60 -10.35 -14.31
C HIS A 101 -42.48 -11.15 -14.97
N SER A 102 -42.63 -11.50 -16.25
CA SER A 102 -41.62 -12.25 -17.00
C SER A 102 -40.28 -11.49 -17.07
N VAL A 103 -40.31 -10.18 -17.32
CA VAL A 103 -39.10 -9.34 -17.31
C VAL A 103 -38.44 -9.32 -15.93
N LEU A 104 -39.22 -9.24 -14.86
CA LEU A 104 -38.68 -9.26 -13.49
C LEU A 104 -38.11 -10.62 -13.11
N GLU A 105 -38.70 -11.73 -13.55
CA GLU A 105 -38.15 -13.08 -13.37
C GLU A 105 -36.81 -13.25 -14.09
N GLN A 106 -36.72 -12.80 -15.36
CA GLN A 106 -35.46 -12.79 -16.09
C GLN A 106 -34.40 -11.93 -15.38
N LYS A 107 -34.80 -10.75 -14.89
CA LYS A 107 -33.91 -9.89 -14.11
C LYS A 107 -33.42 -10.58 -12.83
N LEU A 108 -34.28 -11.34 -12.14
CA LEU A 108 -33.88 -12.08 -10.93
C LEU A 108 -32.79 -13.11 -11.22
N VAL A 109 -32.91 -13.86 -12.31
CA VAL A 109 -31.88 -14.83 -12.73
C VAL A 109 -30.55 -14.12 -12.95
N VAL A 110 -30.54 -13.03 -13.74
CA VAL A 110 -29.33 -12.25 -14.00
C VAL A 110 -28.72 -11.69 -12.71
N LEU A 111 -29.52 -11.13 -11.80
CA LEU A 111 -29.02 -10.61 -10.53
C LEU A 111 -28.44 -11.71 -9.61
N GLN A 112 -29.00 -12.91 -9.65
CA GLN A 112 -28.49 -14.05 -8.88
C GLN A 112 -27.16 -14.55 -9.44
N GLU A 113 -27.06 -14.68 -10.76
CA GLU A 113 -25.82 -15.04 -11.45
C GLU A 113 -24.72 -13.98 -11.21
N GLU A 114 -25.06 -12.69 -11.29
CA GLU A 114 -24.14 -11.60 -10.97
C GLU A 114 -23.67 -11.69 -9.51
N LEU A 115 -24.57 -11.94 -8.56
CA LEU A 115 -24.20 -12.09 -7.15
C LEU A 115 -23.22 -13.25 -6.93
N GLU A 116 -23.43 -14.39 -7.60
CA GLU A 116 -22.53 -15.53 -7.52
C GLU A 116 -21.15 -15.20 -8.11
N MET A 117 -21.13 -14.59 -9.30
CA MET A 117 -19.90 -14.14 -9.95
C MET A 117 -19.11 -13.18 -9.08
N ARG A 118 -19.75 -12.15 -8.52
CA ARG A 118 -19.11 -11.17 -7.64
C ARG A 118 -18.58 -11.79 -6.35
N ARG A 119 -19.26 -12.79 -5.80
CA ARG A 119 -18.77 -13.53 -4.63
C ARG A 119 -17.49 -14.30 -4.94
N SER A 120 -17.43 -14.96 -6.11
CA SER A 120 -16.23 -15.64 -6.56
C SER A 120 -15.08 -14.65 -6.74
N GLU A 121 -15.33 -13.54 -7.43
CA GLU A 121 -14.31 -12.49 -7.67
C GLU A 121 -13.78 -11.90 -6.36
N PHE A 122 -14.67 -11.62 -5.41
CA PHE A 122 -14.25 -11.13 -4.10
C PHE A 122 -13.37 -12.16 -3.36
N ALA A 123 -13.67 -13.46 -3.46
CA ALA A 123 -12.85 -14.51 -2.86
C ALA A 123 -11.45 -14.53 -3.50
N ASP A 124 -11.38 -14.49 -4.83
CA ASP A 124 -10.12 -14.47 -5.59
C ASP A 124 -9.29 -13.21 -5.24
N MET A 125 -9.92 -12.04 -5.14
CA MET A 125 -9.26 -10.79 -4.74
C MET A 125 -8.66 -10.88 -3.33
N ILE A 126 -9.39 -11.48 -2.37
CA ILE A 126 -8.89 -11.65 -1.00
C ILE A 126 -7.70 -12.62 -0.96
N GLU A 127 -7.71 -13.68 -1.76
CA GLU A 127 -6.58 -14.60 -1.89
C GLU A 127 -5.36 -13.91 -2.52
N ALA A 128 -5.57 -13.12 -3.58
CA ALA A 128 -4.52 -12.34 -4.21
C ALA A 128 -3.91 -11.31 -3.24
N ILE A 129 -4.74 -10.59 -2.47
CA ILE A 129 -4.27 -9.64 -1.44
C ILE A 129 -3.42 -10.35 -0.39
N LYS A 130 -3.87 -11.49 0.14
CA LYS A 130 -3.09 -12.27 1.13
C LYS A 130 -1.74 -12.71 0.58
N THR A 131 -1.72 -13.18 -0.67
CA THR A 131 -0.49 -13.61 -1.34
C THR A 131 0.48 -12.43 -1.54
N ALA A 132 -0.04 -11.28 -1.95
CA ALA A 132 0.75 -10.06 -2.11
C ALA A 132 1.28 -9.52 -0.76
N GLU A 133 0.50 -9.62 0.32
CA GLU A 133 0.94 -9.26 1.67
C GLU A 133 2.10 -10.14 2.16
N ILE A 134 1.98 -11.47 2.02
CA ILE A 134 3.06 -12.40 2.36
C ILE A 134 4.32 -12.11 1.55
N SER A 135 4.17 -11.89 0.24
CA SER A 135 5.29 -11.56 -0.65
C SER A 135 5.98 -10.28 -0.20
N ARG A 136 5.21 -9.22 0.11
CA ARG A 136 5.74 -7.96 0.64
C ARG A 136 6.47 -8.14 1.97
N ASP A 137 5.93 -8.94 2.90
CA ASP A 137 6.58 -9.21 4.19
C ASP A 137 7.91 -9.95 4.02
N THR A 138 7.97 -10.96 3.14
CA THR A 138 9.21 -11.70 2.85
C THR A 138 10.28 -10.81 2.21
N LEU A 139 9.89 -9.93 1.30
CA LEU A 139 10.80 -9.01 0.64
C LEU A 139 11.29 -7.93 1.61
N THR A 140 10.41 -7.38 2.44
CA THR A 140 10.79 -6.44 3.51
C THR A 140 11.80 -7.07 4.46
N ALA A 141 11.58 -8.32 4.89
CA ALA A 141 12.52 -9.05 5.75
C ALA A 141 13.88 -9.31 5.08
N THR A 142 13.90 -9.53 3.76
CA THR A 142 15.12 -9.76 2.98
C THR A 142 15.90 -8.45 2.75
N ALA A 143 15.20 -7.36 2.44
CA ALA A 143 15.77 -6.03 2.31
C ALA A 143 16.39 -5.56 3.64
N SER A 144 15.68 -5.71 4.77
CA SER A 144 16.23 -5.38 6.10
C SER A 144 17.50 -6.17 6.43
N ARG A 145 17.56 -7.46 6.07
CA ARG A 145 18.77 -8.29 6.28
C ARG A 145 19.93 -7.87 5.38
N THR A 146 19.65 -7.47 4.15
CA THR A 146 20.67 -7.02 3.20
C THR A 146 21.24 -5.66 3.61
N SER A 147 20.37 -4.73 3.99
CA SER A 147 20.78 -3.42 4.51
C SER A 147 21.60 -3.55 5.81
N ALA A 148 21.20 -4.42 6.74
CA ALA A 148 21.97 -4.68 7.95
C ALA A 148 23.37 -5.30 7.67
N ARG A 149 23.50 -6.13 6.63
CA ARG A 149 24.81 -6.65 6.20
C ARG A 149 25.69 -5.56 5.62
N ASN A 150 25.13 -4.74 4.73
CA ASN A 150 25.87 -3.63 4.12
C ASN A 150 26.33 -2.62 5.19
N SER A 151 25.50 -2.31 6.19
CA SER A 151 25.90 -1.43 7.29
C SER A 151 27.02 -1.99 8.17
N ILE A 152 27.18 -3.31 8.26
CA ILE A 152 28.28 -3.94 9.00
C ILE A 152 29.57 -3.84 8.18
N GLU A 153 29.48 -4.02 6.86
CA GLU A 153 30.61 -3.87 5.94
C GLU A 153 31.10 -2.42 5.87
N ASP A 154 30.19 -1.44 5.84
CA ASP A 154 30.49 -0.01 5.92
C ASP A 154 31.20 0.36 7.25
N VAL A 155 30.84 -0.32 8.35
CA VAL A 155 31.48 -0.12 9.65
C VAL A 155 32.89 -0.71 9.69
N ASP A 156 33.13 -1.86 9.06
CA ASP A 156 34.47 -2.44 8.93
C ASP A 156 35.40 -1.57 8.05
N GLU A 157 34.88 -0.92 7.02
CA GLU A 157 35.62 0.07 6.23
C GLU A 157 35.97 1.32 7.07
N LEU A 158 35.05 1.79 7.92
CA LEU A 158 35.29 2.90 8.84
C LEU A 158 36.38 2.57 9.89
N PHE A 159 36.41 1.34 10.41
CA PHE A 159 37.49 0.90 11.30
C PHE A 159 38.84 0.81 10.57
N SER A 160 38.84 0.37 9.32
CA SER A 160 40.04 0.34 8.48
C SER A 160 40.58 1.75 8.17
N GLU A 161 39.70 2.74 8.05
CA GLU A 161 40.08 4.15 7.90
C GLU A 161 40.65 4.72 9.20
N LEU A 162 40.08 4.36 10.36
CA LEU A 162 40.62 4.74 11.67
C LEU A 162 42.03 4.20 11.90
N ASP A 163 42.30 2.94 11.55
CA ASP A 163 43.63 2.34 11.67
C ASP A 163 44.68 3.07 10.81
N ARG A 164 44.30 3.52 9.61
CA ARG A 164 45.18 4.33 8.75
C ARG A 164 45.50 5.70 9.37
N ILE A 165 44.53 6.34 10.01
CA ILE A 165 44.73 7.62 10.70
C ILE A 165 45.66 7.43 11.90
N VAL A 166 45.49 6.36 12.67
CA VAL A 166 46.37 6.01 13.79
C VAL A 166 47.81 5.78 13.32
N ASP A 167 47.99 5.06 12.21
CA ASP A 167 49.31 4.84 11.60
C ASP A 167 49.95 6.16 11.12
N ASP A 168 49.18 7.07 10.53
CA ASP A 168 49.69 8.35 10.04
C ASP A 168 50.04 9.32 11.18
N ILE A 169 49.29 9.31 12.28
CA ILE A 169 49.66 10.03 13.52
C ILE A 169 50.95 9.46 14.10
N GLY A 170 51.10 8.12 14.14
CA GLY A 170 52.33 7.47 14.57
C GLY A 170 53.54 7.86 13.72
N LYS A 171 53.36 8.01 12.40
CA LYS A 171 54.41 8.52 11.49
C LYS A 171 54.71 9.99 11.71
N GLU A 172 53.70 10.83 11.98
CA GLU A 172 53.91 12.24 12.31
C GLU A 172 54.68 12.41 13.62
N ASP A 173 54.36 11.64 14.66
CA ASP A 173 55.07 11.70 15.93
C ASP A 173 56.49 11.16 15.80
N SER A 174 56.70 10.08 15.04
CA SER A 174 58.05 9.60 14.68
C SER A 174 58.85 10.67 13.92
N ARG A 175 58.19 11.44 13.04
CA ARG A 175 58.81 12.54 12.29
C ARG A 175 59.10 13.75 13.18
N ARG A 176 58.22 14.06 14.14
CA ARG A 176 58.45 15.12 15.15
C ARG A 176 59.57 14.73 16.11
N GLU A 177 59.66 13.48 16.51
CA GLU A 177 60.75 12.95 17.33
C GLU A 177 62.08 12.98 16.58
N ALA A 178 62.10 12.57 15.30
CA ALA A 178 63.28 12.68 14.45
C ALA A 178 63.71 14.15 14.26
N SER A 179 62.76 15.07 14.06
CA SER A 179 63.05 16.51 14.00
C SER A 179 63.57 17.06 15.32
N ARG A 180 63.01 16.66 16.47
CA ARG A 180 63.51 17.04 17.81
C ARG A 180 64.90 16.48 18.08
N GLN A 181 65.18 15.27 17.61
CA GLN A 181 66.50 14.65 17.73
C GLN A 181 67.53 15.36 16.84
N ALA A 182 67.13 15.79 15.64
CA ALA A 182 67.95 16.63 14.76
C ALA A 182 68.21 18.03 15.34
N ASP A 183 67.19 18.68 15.92
CA ASP A 183 67.33 19.97 16.61
C ASP A 183 68.24 19.87 17.85
N ASN A 184 68.11 18.78 18.62
CA ASN A 184 68.99 18.53 19.76
C ASN A 184 70.44 18.28 19.34
N MET A 185 70.68 17.70 18.15
CA MET A 185 72.03 17.58 17.58
C MET A 185 72.58 18.92 17.08
N MET A 186 71.73 19.85 16.64
CA MET A 186 72.16 21.20 16.23
C MET A 186 72.44 22.13 17.43
N LYS A 187 72.02 21.77 18.64
CA LYS A 187 72.17 22.61 19.85
C LYS A 187 73.51 22.45 20.58
N ASP A 188 74.40 21.59 20.11
CA ASP A 188 75.77 21.45 20.64
C ASP A 188 76.75 22.34 19.86
N GLY A 189 76.64 23.65 20.08
CA GLY A 189 77.43 24.65 19.35
C GLY A 189 77.14 26.11 19.70
N GLY A 190 77.35 26.53 20.96
CA GLY A 190 77.78 27.90 21.31
C GLY A 190 76.76 29.05 21.46
N GLN A 191 76.34 29.30 22.72
CA GLN A 191 76.07 30.58 23.44
C GLN A 191 75.30 31.76 22.79
N ASN A 192 74.05 31.99 23.22
CA ASN A 192 73.54 33.07 24.11
C ASN A 192 72.03 33.33 23.92
N ALA A 193 71.32 33.50 25.05
CA ALA A 193 69.87 33.73 25.14
C ALA A 193 69.46 35.19 24.80
N PRO A 194 68.16 35.53 24.61
CA PRO A 194 67.20 35.56 25.72
C PRO A 194 65.85 34.87 25.45
N GLU A 195 65.16 34.57 26.55
CA GLU A 195 63.84 33.95 26.67
C GLU A 195 62.73 34.70 25.91
N GLU A 196 61.95 33.98 25.11
CA GLU A 196 60.56 34.34 24.82
C GLU A 196 59.64 33.16 25.17
N LYS A 197 58.66 33.47 26.02
CA LYS A 197 57.74 32.54 26.64
C LYS A 197 56.79 31.94 25.60
N SER A 198 56.55 30.64 25.76
CA SER A 198 55.46 29.90 25.16
C SER A 198 54.09 30.45 25.61
N GLU A 199 53.22 30.77 24.66
CA GLU A 199 51.78 30.73 24.86
C GLU A 199 51.20 29.61 23.99
N SER A 200 51.21 28.38 24.52
CA SER A 200 50.25 27.37 24.10
C SER A 200 48.89 27.86 24.56
N GLN A 201 48.06 28.35 23.64
CA GLN A 201 46.66 28.63 23.92
C GLN A 201 45.99 27.32 24.32
N SER A 202 45.86 27.09 25.62
CA SER A 202 44.98 26.05 26.16
C SER A 202 43.56 26.48 25.79
N ILE A 203 42.96 25.75 24.86
CA ILE A 203 41.55 25.92 24.53
C ILE A 203 40.78 25.59 25.80
N ASP A 204 40.12 26.60 26.37
CA ASP A 204 39.25 26.43 27.52
C ASP A 204 37.99 25.67 27.08
N VAL A 205 37.99 24.37 27.35
CA VAL A 205 36.93 23.43 26.97
C VAL A 205 35.62 23.79 27.67
N ASP A 206 35.68 24.40 28.86
CA ASP A 206 34.50 24.76 29.66
C ASP A 206 33.75 25.95 29.03
N ALA A 207 34.49 26.96 28.54
CA ALA A 207 33.89 28.09 27.82
C ALA A 207 33.17 27.66 26.52
N ARG A 208 33.68 26.63 25.84
CA ARG A 208 33.04 26.06 24.63
C ARG A 208 31.79 25.24 24.95
N LEU A 209 31.76 24.56 26.10
CA LEU A 209 30.61 23.79 26.57
C LEU A 209 29.45 24.69 27.00
N GLU A 210 29.74 25.84 27.63
CA GLU A 210 28.70 26.82 27.99
C GLU A 210 28.07 27.46 26.75
N ALA A 211 28.87 27.80 25.75
CA ALA A 211 28.37 28.33 24.48
C ALA A 211 27.45 27.33 23.75
N LEU A 212 27.77 26.04 23.82
CA LEU A 212 26.95 24.98 23.24
C LEU A 212 25.63 24.80 24.01
N LYS A 213 25.66 24.88 25.34
CA LYS A 213 24.45 24.84 26.18
C LYS A 213 23.49 25.98 25.87
N HIS A 214 24.01 27.21 25.77
CA HIS A 214 23.19 28.37 25.41
C HIS A 214 22.56 28.24 24.02
N ALA A 215 23.29 27.67 23.06
CA ALA A 215 22.78 27.45 21.71
C ALA A 215 21.73 26.32 21.60
N MET A 216 21.65 25.44 22.61
CA MET A 216 20.65 24.38 22.69
C MET A 216 19.37 24.84 23.40
N ASP A 217 19.48 25.71 24.42
CA ASP A 217 18.31 26.29 25.11
C ASP A 217 17.54 27.31 24.24
N ASP A 218 18.17 27.93 23.22
CA ASP A 218 17.53 28.85 22.27
C ASP A 218 16.76 28.14 21.12
N LYS A 219 16.67 26.80 21.15
CA LYS A 219 16.03 25.98 20.09
C LYS A 219 14.75 25.24 20.50
N ASP A 220 14.25 25.45 21.72
CA ASP A 220 12.94 24.99 22.19
C ASP A 220 11.88 26.11 22.16
#